data_AF-A0AAD4QHG7-F1
#
_entry.id   AF-A0AAD4QHG7-F1
#
_cell.length_a   1.000
_cell.length_b   1.000
_cell.length_c   1.000
_cell.angle_alpha   90.00
_cell.angle_beta   90.00
_cell.angle_gamma   90.00
#
_symmetry.space_group_name_H-M   'P 1'
#
loop_
_entity.id
_entity.type
_entity.pdbx_description
1 polymer ?
#
loop_
_entity_poly.entity_id
_entity_poly.type
_entity_poly.pdbx_seq_one_letter_code
_entity_poly.pdbx_strand_id
1 'polypeptide(L)'
;MKSFLFLIALSVFSAVVRGSDHECKDPQGQGHRHRHHHSHSHSLSPSPSPSPSPSPSPSPSPSPSPSQSQSGYMQKSEGNATFTAYTGCSTPACGKVSHGYTAAINQLAFGAPGGGGAGDACGRCFRLTGTEDPYTPSFEGPFKSVVIKVTDLCPYAENEDWCGQSLSKPLNQLGAAVHFDLCQDSNADKAFFPAGRGALSGNYKEVSCSEWSGYDGPQLWNGACLAGESAQLWPLTACGNTGMELSPLPTPRGIWLTSTLGNPPA
;
A
#
# COMPACT_ATOMS: atom_id res chain seq x y z
N MET A 1 -8.39 38.06 21.54
CA MET A 1 -7.33 38.71 20.75
C MET A 1 -6.02 38.65 21.54
N LYS A 2 -5.21 37.62 21.35
CA LYS A 2 -3.85 37.51 21.92
C LYS A 2 -2.94 37.04 20.79
N SER A 3 -2.21 37.99 20.19
CA SER A 3 -1.21 37.72 19.16
C SER A 3 -0.03 36.99 19.76
N PHE A 4 0.23 35.77 19.29
CA PHE A 4 1.51 35.11 19.48
C PHE A 4 2.42 35.48 18.31
N LEU A 5 3.48 36.23 18.63
CA LEU A 5 4.56 36.62 17.74
C LEU A 5 5.51 35.41 17.61
N PHE A 6 5.49 34.72 16.47
CA PHE A 6 6.44 33.65 16.17
C PHE A 6 7.69 34.26 15.53
N LEU A 7 8.80 34.24 16.28
CA LEU A 7 10.15 34.55 15.79
C LEU A 7 10.63 33.39 14.91
N ILE A 8 10.72 33.62 13.60
CA ILE A 8 11.37 32.71 12.66
C ILE A 8 12.88 32.99 12.70
N ALA A 9 13.66 32.05 13.25
CA ALA A 9 15.10 32.03 13.09
C ALA A 9 15.44 31.40 11.72
N LEU A 10 15.84 32.22 10.75
CA LEU A 10 16.48 31.74 9.52
C LEU A 10 17.90 31.28 9.86
N SER A 11 18.10 29.97 9.94
CA SER A 11 19.44 29.37 9.87
C SER A 11 19.81 29.12 8.41
N VAL A 12 20.70 29.95 7.88
CA VAL A 12 21.33 29.77 6.58
C VAL A 12 22.45 28.73 6.74
N PHE A 13 22.20 27.50 6.31
CA PHE A 13 23.27 26.51 6.10
C PHE A 13 23.73 26.57 4.65
N SER A 14 24.90 27.16 4.42
CA SER A 14 25.65 27.01 3.17
C SER A 14 26.27 25.61 3.14
N ALA A 15 25.71 24.71 2.32
CA ALA A 15 26.34 23.45 1.99
C ALA A 15 27.36 23.66 0.86
N VAL A 16 28.63 23.45 1.19
CA VAL A 16 29.74 23.35 0.23
C VAL A 16 29.60 22.03 -0.53
N VAL A 17 29.33 22.12 -1.82
CA VAL A 17 29.39 20.98 -2.76
C VAL A 17 30.87 20.72 -3.06
N ARG A 18 31.43 19.61 -2.55
CA ARG A 18 32.67 19.02 -3.08
C ARG A 18 32.27 17.94 -4.07
N GLY A 19 32.54 18.19 -5.35
CA GLY A 19 32.46 17.20 -6.42
C GLY A 19 33.59 16.17 -6.26
N SER A 20 33.22 14.91 -6.41
CA SER A 20 34.15 13.81 -6.62
C SER A 20 33.78 13.16 -7.94
N ASP A 21 34.55 13.47 -8.98
CA ASP A 21 34.47 12.84 -10.29
C ASP A 21 34.95 11.38 -10.15
N HIS A 22 34.02 10.43 -10.30
CA HIS A 22 34.35 9.02 -10.47
C HIS A 22 34.23 8.66 -11.95
N GLU A 23 35.40 8.66 -12.60
CA GLU A 23 35.63 8.19 -13.95
C GLU A 23 35.51 6.65 -13.99
N CYS A 24 34.36 6.15 -14.45
CA CYS A 24 34.18 4.73 -14.76
C CYS A 24 34.78 4.44 -16.14
N LYS A 25 35.90 3.73 -16.11
CA LYS A 25 36.68 3.28 -17.27
C LYS A 25 36.04 2.02 -17.85
N ASP A 26 35.54 2.12 -19.08
CA ASP A 26 35.14 0.98 -19.91
C ASP A 26 36.31 0.03 -20.18
N PRO A 27 36.14 -1.29 -20.04
CA PRO A 27 36.96 -2.25 -20.75
C PRO A 27 36.20 -2.78 -21.98
N GLN A 28 36.67 -2.34 -23.16
CA GLN A 28 36.39 -3.01 -24.42
C GLN A 28 36.92 -4.46 -24.36
N GLY A 29 36.01 -5.43 -24.46
CA GLY A 29 36.33 -6.85 -24.61
C GLY A 29 35.82 -7.37 -25.96
N GLN A 30 36.70 -7.36 -26.96
CA GLN A 30 36.54 -8.02 -28.26
C GLN A 30 36.78 -9.53 -28.17
N GLY A 31 36.14 -10.28 -29.07
CA GLY A 31 36.45 -11.69 -29.42
C GLY A 31 35.45 -12.69 -28.82
N HIS A 32 34.93 -13.70 -29.50
CA HIS A 32 35.37 -14.38 -30.72
C HIS A 32 34.16 -15.09 -31.36
N ARG A 33 34.06 -15.02 -32.69
CA ARG A 33 33.20 -15.92 -33.49
C ARG A 33 33.84 -17.30 -33.55
N HIS A 34 33.10 -18.35 -33.17
CA HIS A 34 33.38 -19.71 -33.61
C HIS A 34 32.19 -20.27 -34.38
N ARG A 35 32.37 -20.36 -35.70
CA ARG A 35 31.59 -21.19 -36.62
C ARG A 35 32.09 -22.62 -36.47
N HIS A 36 31.23 -23.54 -36.04
CA HIS A 36 31.43 -24.96 -36.26
C HIS A 36 30.36 -25.49 -37.21
N HIS A 37 30.81 -25.84 -38.41
CA HIS A 37 30.11 -26.76 -39.31
C HIS A 37 30.30 -28.17 -38.76
N HIS A 38 29.20 -28.89 -38.51
CA HIS A 38 29.20 -30.34 -38.49
C HIS A 38 28.09 -30.85 -39.40
N SER A 39 28.53 -31.47 -40.50
CA SER A 39 27.78 -32.41 -41.32
C SER A 39 27.90 -33.79 -40.68
N HIS A 40 26.81 -34.56 -40.71
CA HIS A 40 26.60 -36.02 -40.52
C HIS A 40 25.15 -36.16 -39.99
N SER A 41 24.34 -37.18 -40.24
CA SER A 41 24.34 -38.35 -41.11
C SER A 41 22.89 -38.87 -41.01
N HIS A 42 22.32 -39.38 -42.10
CA HIS A 42 20.97 -39.95 -42.09
C HIS A 42 20.88 -41.17 -41.17
N SER A 43 19.94 -41.15 -40.22
CA SER A 43 19.49 -42.32 -39.48
C SER A 43 17.96 -42.38 -39.54
N LEU A 44 17.45 -43.47 -40.12
CA LEU A 44 16.04 -43.75 -40.31
C LEU A 44 15.37 -43.96 -38.94
N SER A 45 14.42 -43.10 -38.59
CA SER A 45 13.65 -43.19 -37.34
C SER A 45 12.29 -43.86 -37.61
N PRO A 46 11.86 -44.83 -36.77
CA PRO A 46 10.64 -45.61 -36.98
C PRO A 46 9.36 -44.80 -36.74
N SER A 47 8.29 -45.27 -37.41
CA SER A 47 6.94 -44.71 -37.47
C SER A 47 6.33 -44.43 -36.08
N PRO A 48 5.71 -43.25 -35.85
CA PRO A 48 5.08 -42.92 -34.57
C PRO A 48 3.76 -43.68 -34.36
N SER A 49 3.63 -44.28 -33.19
CA SER A 49 2.42 -44.92 -32.66
C SER A 49 1.32 -43.87 -32.38
N PRO A 50 0.03 -44.18 -32.57
CA PRO A 50 -1.06 -43.21 -32.39
C PRO A 50 -1.17 -42.73 -30.93
N SER A 51 -1.29 -41.41 -30.79
CA SER A 51 -1.41 -40.70 -29.51
C SER A 51 -2.79 -40.95 -28.87
N PRO A 52 -2.88 -41.28 -27.57
CA PRO A 52 -4.15 -41.49 -26.89
C PRO A 52 -4.91 -40.17 -26.72
N SER A 53 -6.23 -40.25 -26.95
CA SER A 53 -7.19 -39.16 -26.85
C SER A 53 -7.17 -38.50 -25.45
N PRO A 54 -7.15 -37.16 -25.34
CA PRO A 54 -7.06 -36.48 -24.06
C PRO A 54 -8.33 -36.70 -23.22
N SER A 55 -8.10 -37.10 -21.96
CA SER A 55 -9.12 -37.23 -20.93
C SER A 55 -9.81 -35.88 -20.66
N PRO A 56 -11.13 -35.85 -20.43
CA PRO A 56 -11.88 -34.60 -20.21
C PRO A 56 -11.33 -33.84 -19.01
N SER A 57 -11.02 -32.57 -19.24
CA SER A 57 -10.53 -31.64 -18.23
C SER A 57 -11.59 -31.49 -17.12
N PRO A 58 -11.21 -31.61 -15.83
CA PRO A 58 -12.16 -31.48 -14.73
C PRO A 58 -12.76 -30.07 -14.73
N SER A 59 -14.09 -30.01 -14.60
CA SER A 59 -14.86 -28.78 -14.48
C SER A 59 -14.31 -27.91 -13.33
N PRO A 60 -14.09 -26.60 -13.52
CA PRO A 60 -13.52 -25.74 -12.49
C PRO A 60 -14.41 -25.75 -11.25
N SER A 61 -13.80 -26.10 -10.12
CA SER A 61 -14.42 -26.03 -8.80
C SER A 61 -14.84 -24.58 -8.52
N PRO A 62 -16.02 -24.34 -7.91
CA PRO A 62 -16.52 -22.99 -7.65
C PRO A 62 -15.51 -22.18 -6.85
N SER A 63 -15.19 -20.98 -7.35
CA SER A 63 -14.32 -20.01 -6.70
C SER A 63 -14.86 -19.71 -5.29
N PRO A 64 -14.06 -19.85 -4.22
CA PRO A 64 -14.54 -19.59 -2.86
C PRO A 64 -15.03 -18.15 -2.74
N SER A 65 -16.22 -17.97 -2.17
CA SER A 65 -16.71 -16.65 -1.73
C SER A 65 -15.64 -15.95 -0.89
N PRO A 66 -15.47 -14.62 -1.01
CA PRO A 66 -14.44 -13.88 -0.29
C PRO A 66 -14.60 -14.17 1.20
N SER A 67 -13.56 -14.78 1.77
CA SER A 67 -13.48 -15.09 3.20
C SER A 67 -13.54 -13.76 3.95
N GLN A 68 -14.72 -13.41 4.46
CA GLN A 68 -14.82 -12.34 5.44
C GLN A 68 -14.00 -12.78 6.65
N SER A 69 -12.97 -12.02 7.02
CA SER A 69 -12.22 -12.33 8.23
C SER A 69 -13.19 -12.33 9.41
N GLN A 70 -12.99 -13.24 10.37
CA GLN A 70 -13.90 -13.41 11.53
C GLN A 70 -14.14 -12.10 12.31
N SER A 71 -13.26 -11.11 12.15
CA SER A 71 -13.27 -9.79 12.75
C SER A 71 -14.00 -8.69 11.95
N GLY A 72 -14.47 -8.97 10.74
CA GLY A 72 -15.21 -8.00 9.92
C GLY A 72 -14.36 -6.98 9.16
N TYR A 73 -13.05 -7.24 8.97
CA TYR A 73 -12.19 -6.39 8.13
C TYR A 73 -12.25 -6.83 6.66
N MET A 74 -12.11 -5.88 5.73
CA MET A 74 -12.10 -6.14 4.29
C MET A 74 -10.67 -6.22 3.77
N GLN A 75 -10.14 -7.44 3.72
CA GLN A 75 -8.75 -7.72 3.35
C GLN A 75 -8.71 -8.55 2.07
N LYS A 76 -8.54 -7.87 0.93
CA LYS A 76 -8.49 -8.47 -0.41
C LYS A 76 -7.09 -8.31 -0.98
N SER A 77 -6.58 -9.32 -1.65
CA SER A 77 -5.24 -9.29 -2.26
C SER A 77 -5.17 -8.47 -3.54
N GLU A 78 -6.28 -8.00 -4.09
CA GLU A 78 -6.31 -7.07 -5.22
C GLU A 78 -7.63 -6.30 -5.31
N GLY A 79 -7.61 -5.16 -5.99
CA GLY A 79 -8.81 -4.37 -6.25
C GLY A 79 -8.53 -2.94 -6.69
N ASN A 80 -9.56 -2.10 -6.61
CA ASN A 80 -9.45 -0.66 -6.84
C ASN A 80 -9.05 0.04 -5.55
N ALA A 81 -8.21 1.06 -5.67
CA ALA A 81 -7.78 1.90 -4.56
C ALA A 81 -7.71 3.37 -4.95
N THR A 82 -7.67 4.20 -3.92
CA THR A 82 -7.26 5.60 -4.02
C THR A 82 -5.93 5.78 -3.31
N PHE A 83 -5.22 6.85 -3.67
CA PHE A 83 -3.85 7.09 -3.22
C PHE A 83 -3.68 8.56 -2.85
N THR A 84 -3.09 8.83 -1.68
CA THR A 84 -2.58 10.16 -1.29
C THR A 84 -1.15 10.03 -0.75
N ALA A 85 -0.62 11.10 -0.16
CA ALA A 85 0.66 11.06 0.53
C ALA A 85 0.63 11.79 1.87
N TYR A 86 1.39 11.28 2.85
CA TYR A 86 1.54 11.85 4.19
C TYR A 86 2.99 11.89 4.65
N THR A 87 3.27 12.74 5.63
CA THR A 87 4.58 12.84 6.32
C THR A 87 4.50 12.26 7.72
N GLY A 88 5.63 11.87 8.30
CA GLY A 88 5.72 11.46 9.71
C GLY A 88 5.57 9.95 9.94
N CYS A 89 5.98 9.11 8.98
CA CYS A 89 5.83 7.65 9.08
C CYS A 89 6.90 6.93 9.93
N SER A 90 7.59 7.68 10.79
CA SER A 90 8.69 7.16 11.64
C SER A 90 8.20 6.43 12.91
N THR A 91 6.93 6.58 13.27
CA THR A 91 6.31 5.88 14.42
C THR A 91 4.99 5.25 14.01
N PRO A 92 5.01 4.28 13.08
CA PRO A 92 3.79 3.86 12.42
C PRO A 92 3.02 2.81 13.25
N ALA A 93 1.73 2.60 12.97
CA ALA A 93 0.81 1.77 13.75
C ALA A 93 1.19 0.29 13.82
N CYS A 94 2.00 -0.24 12.88
CA CYS A 94 2.55 -1.60 12.99
C CYS A 94 3.69 -1.72 14.01
N GLY A 95 4.22 -0.60 14.50
CA GLY A 95 5.21 -0.54 15.58
C GLY A 95 6.64 -0.87 15.19
N LYS A 96 6.94 -0.93 13.89
CA LYS A 96 8.30 -1.07 13.36
C LYS A 96 8.52 0.00 12.29
N VAL A 97 9.67 0.64 12.34
CA VAL A 97 10.15 1.46 11.22
C VAL A 97 10.51 0.54 10.07
N SER A 98 10.34 0.97 8.82
CA SER A 98 10.84 0.25 7.65
C SER A 98 11.51 1.22 6.68
N HIS A 99 12.61 0.79 6.08
CA HIS A 99 13.44 1.57 5.17
C HIS A 99 13.24 1.06 3.75
N GLY A 100 12.36 1.73 3.02
CA GLY A 100 11.88 1.40 1.69
C GLY A 100 10.54 2.09 1.50
N TYR A 101 9.88 1.95 0.34
CA TYR A 101 8.58 2.61 0.15
C TYR A 101 7.54 2.02 1.09
N THR A 102 6.96 2.86 1.93
CA THR A 102 5.95 2.50 2.92
C THR A 102 4.65 3.25 2.69
N ALA A 103 3.55 2.67 3.17
CA ALA A 103 2.25 3.30 3.13
C ALA A 103 1.44 2.99 4.39
N ALA A 104 0.51 3.88 4.71
CA ALA A 104 -0.64 3.57 5.53
C ALA A 104 -1.74 2.95 4.66
N ILE A 105 -2.55 2.05 5.21
CA ILE A 105 -3.75 1.53 4.53
C ILE A 105 -5.00 1.87 5.36
N ASN A 106 -6.15 2.10 4.73
CA ASN A 106 -7.38 2.44 5.44
C ASN A 106 -7.76 1.40 6.50
N GLN A 107 -8.34 1.86 7.61
CA GLN A 107 -8.64 1.06 8.79
C GLN A 107 -9.35 -0.28 8.48
N LEU A 108 -10.36 -0.25 7.61
CA LEU A 108 -11.13 -1.44 7.23
C LEU A 108 -10.26 -2.54 6.59
N ALA A 109 -9.17 -2.18 5.91
CA ALA A 109 -8.20 -3.13 5.35
C ALA A 109 -6.98 -3.35 6.26
N PHE A 110 -6.63 -2.38 7.12
CA PHE A 110 -5.50 -2.47 8.04
C PHE A 110 -5.65 -3.66 9.01
N GLY A 111 -6.85 -3.84 9.57
CA GLY A 111 -7.13 -4.95 10.47
C GLY A 111 -7.05 -4.62 11.96
N ALA A 112 -7.00 -3.33 12.33
CA ALA A 112 -7.06 -2.89 13.72
C ALA A 112 -7.60 -1.44 13.79
N PRO A 113 -8.29 -1.05 14.88
CA PRO A 113 -8.69 0.34 15.11
C PRO A 113 -7.49 1.20 15.54
N GLY A 114 -7.67 2.51 15.57
CA GLY A 114 -6.69 3.43 16.17
C GLY A 114 -6.32 3.03 17.60
N GLY A 115 -5.02 2.89 17.88
CA GLY A 115 -4.50 2.42 19.17
C GLY A 115 -4.60 0.90 19.40
N GLY A 116 -5.15 0.13 18.46
CA GLY A 116 -5.27 -1.33 18.54
C GLY A 116 -3.98 -2.10 18.26
N GLY A 117 -2.89 -1.41 17.93
CA GLY A 117 -1.61 -2.02 17.54
C GLY A 117 -1.62 -2.51 16.09
N ALA A 118 -0.84 -3.56 15.80
CA ALA A 118 -0.71 -4.10 14.46
C ALA A 118 -1.99 -4.82 14.02
N GLY A 119 -2.44 -4.56 12.79
CA GLY A 119 -3.44 -5.36 12.09
C GLY A 119 -2.81 -6.32 11.09
N ASP A 120 -3.61 -7.17 10.45
CA ASP A 120 -3.07 -8.21 9.56
C ASP A 120 -2.45 -7.66 8.26
N ALA A 121 -2.71 -6.40 7.92
CA ALA A 121 -2.03 -5.74 6.80
C ALA A 121 -0.54 -5.47 7.07
N CYS A 122 -0.13 -5.45 8.33
CA CYS A 122 1.22 -5.07 8.74
C CYS A 122 2.30 -5.96 8.13
N GLY A 123 3.18 -5.33 7.34
CA GLY A 123 4.30 -5.97 6.66
C GLY A 123 3.99 -6.50 5.27
N ARG A 124 2.72 -6.54 4.85
CA ARG A 124 2.36 -6.99 3.50
C ARG A 124 2.82 -6.01 2.44
N CYS A 125 3.23 -6.53 1.29
CA CYS A 125 3.69 -5.73 0.17
C CYS A 125 2.65 -5.68 -0.95
N PHE A 126 2.48 -4.49 -1.53
CA PHE A 126 1.49 -4.26 -2.59
C PHE A 126 2.13 -3.50 -3.74
N ARG A 127 1.90 -3.98 -4.96
CA ARG A 127 2.09 -3.19 -6.18
C ARG A 127 0.89 -2.27 -6.34
N LEU A 128 1.15 -0.96 -6.30
CA LEU A 128 0.18 0.09 -6.57
C LEU A 128 0.36 0.56 -8.01
N THR A 129 -0.74 0.87 -8.70
CA THR A 129 -0.72 1.42 -10.06
C THR A 129 -1.74 2.56 -10.14
N GLY A 130 -1.27 3.78 -10.41
CA GLY A 130 -2.15 4.91 -10.69
C GLY A 130 -2.76 4.79 -12.09
N THR A 131 -4.00 5.21 -12.27
CA THR A 131 -4.67 5.19 -13.58
C THR A 131 -5.49 6.44 -13.86
N GLU A 132 -5.78 7.25 -12.85
CA GLU A 132 -6.62 8.44 -12.98
C GLU A 132 -6.26 9.48 -11.92
N ASP A 133 -6.31 10.77 -12.29
CA ASP A 133 -6.36 11.88 -11.32
C ASP A 133 -7.84 12.30 -11.14
N PRO A 134 -8.46 12.02 -9.98
CA PRO A 134 -9.87 12.32 -9.76
C PRO A 134 -10.19 13.82 -9.77
N TYR A 135 -9.18 14.68 -9.62
CA TYR A 135 -9.32 16.14 -9.67
C TYR A 135 -9.03 16.72 -11.05
N THR A 136 -8.34 15.98 -11.91
CA THR A 136 -8.06 16.36 -13.30
C THR A 136 -8.40 15.20 -14.26
N PRO A 137 -9.68 14.92 -14.55
CA PRO A 137 -10.06 13.76 -15.37
C PRO A 137 -9.51 13.77 -16.80
N SER A 138 -9.07 14.93 -17.31
CA SER A 138 -8.40 15.07 -18.61
C SER A 138 -6.92 14.71 -18.61
N PHE A 139 -6.34 14.40 -17.45
CA PHE A 139 -4.94 13.99 -17.35
C PHE A 139 -4.78 12.51 -17.72
N GLU A 140 -4.15 12.24 -18.85
CA GLU A 140 -3.96 10.88 -19.40
C GLU A 140 -2.66 10.19 -18.95
N GLY A 141 -1.89 10.81 -18.04
CA GLY A 141 -0.63 10.30 -17.54
C GLY A 141 0.61 11.13 -17.96
N PRO A 142 1.82 10.58 -17.80
CA PRO A 142 2.12 9.18 -17.47
C PRO A 142 1.75 8.83 -16.03
N PHE A 143 1.15 7.65 -15.84
CA PHE A 143 0.98 7.05 -14.52
C PHE A 143 2.10 6.06 -14.21
N LYS A 144 2.32 5.79 -12.93
CA LYS A 144 3.43 4.95 -12.44
C LYS A 144 2.90 3.81 -11.57
N SER A 145 3.77 2.84 -11.35
CA SER A 145 3.58 1.78 -10.36
C SER A 145 4.76 1.73 -9.39
N VAL A 146 4.48 1.41 -8.13
CA VAL A 146 5.51 1.13 -7.12
C VAL A 146 5.11 -0.09 -6.30
N VAL A 147 6.09 -0.77 -5.70
CA VAL A 147 5.82 -1.76 -4.64
C VAL A 147 6.07 -1.09 -3.30
N ILE A 148 5.05 -1.07 -2.43
CA ILE A 148 5.13 -0.58 -1.06
C ILE A 148 5.07 -1.73 -0.06
N LYS A 149 5.48 -1.47 1.18
CA LYS A 149 5.17 -2.27 2.36
C LYS A 149 4.20 -1.49 3.25
N VAL A 150 3.11 -2.11 3.70
CA VAL A 150 2.19 -1.47 4.66
C VAL A 150 2.82 -1.50 6.05
N THR A 151 2.99 -0.31 6.64
CA THR A 151 3.55 -0.16 7.99
C THR A 151 2.64 0.62 8.91
N ASP A 152 1.62 1.30 8.38
CA ASP A 152 0.82 2.25 9.14
C ASP A 152 -0.68 2.12 8.88
N LEU A 153 -1.45 2.78 9.74
CA LEU A 153 -2.90 2.86 9.70
C LEU A 153 -3.31 4.24 9.18
N CYS A 154 -4.18 4.29 8.18
CA CYS A 154 -4.96 5.47 7.88
C CYS A 154 -6.33 5.33 8.59
N PRO A 155 -6.53 6.01 9.73
CA PRO A 155 -7.73 5.83 10.54
C PRO A 155 -8.96 6.40 9.83
N TYR A 156 -10.14 5.90 10.19
CA TYR A 156 -11.40 6.47 9.70
C TYR A 156 -11.54 7.95 10.08
N ALA A 157 -11.28 8.27 11.36
CA ALA A 157 -11.46 9.61 11.89
C ALA A 157 -10.51 10.60 11.21
N GLU A 158 -11.04 11.77 10.85
CA GLU A 158 -10.31 12.87 10.22
C GLU A 158 -9.86 12.59 8.77
N ASN A 159 -10.17 11.41 8.22
CA ASN A 159 -9.80 10.99 6.87
C ASN A 159 -11.01 10.41 6.11
N GLU A 160 -12.22 10.87 6.41
CA GLU A 160 -13.46 10.26 5.94
C GLU A 160 -13.62 10.27 4.41
N ASP A 161 -12.97 11.23 3.74
CA ASP A 161 -12.95 11.34 2.28
C ASP A 161 -12.22 10.16 1.61
N TRP A 162 -11.18 9.64 2.28
CA TRP A 162 -10.22 8.69 1.72
C TRP A 162 -10.25 7.33 2.43
N CYS A 163 -10.19 7.34 3.76
CA CYS A 163 -10.10 6.18 4.65
C CYS A 163 -11.41 5.90 5.40
N GLY A 164 -12.50 6.60 5.03
CA GLY A 164 -13.82 6.49 5.64
C GLY A 164 -14.61 5.22 5.35
N GLN A 165 -13.97 4.16 4.82
CA GLN A 165 -14.64 2.89 4.55
C GLN A 165 -14.99 2.17 5.85
N SER A 166 -16.16 1.53 5.88
CA SER A 166 -16.62 0.67 6.96
C SER A 166 -17.41 -0.52 6.41
N LEU A 167 -17.81 -1.46 7.24
CA LEU A 167 -18.68 -2.58 6.81
C LEU A 167 -20.01 -2.11 6.20
N SER A 168 -20.62 -1.03 6.73
CA SER A 168 -21.88 -0.49 6.23
C SER A 168 -21.71 0.47 5.05
N LYS A 169 -20.53 1.09 4.91
CA LYS A 169 -20.16 1.97 3.81
C LYS A 169 -18.77 1.56 3.28
N PRO A 170 -18.67 0.50 2.48
CA PRO A 170 -17.40 -0.11 2.13
C PRO A 170 -16.56 0.69 1.12
N LEU A 171 -17.08 1.80 0.60
CA LEU A 171 -16.40 2.66 -0.37
C LEU A 171 -16.21 4.06 0.21
N ASN A 172 -15.07 4.68 -0.09
CA ASN A 172 -14.84 6.09 0.21
C ASN A 172 -15.58 7.01 -0.77
N GLN A 173 -15.35 8.33 -0.68
CA GLN A 173 -16.08 9.30 -1.49
C GLN A 173 -15.77 9.22 -2.99
N LEU A 174 -14.65 8.58 -3.35
CA LEU A 174 -14.25 8.35 -4.74
C LEU A 174 -14.54 6.92 -5.21
N GLY A 175 -15.34 6.16 -4.46
CA GLY A 175 -15.80 4.83 -4.88
C GLY A 175 -14.76 3.71 -4.71
N ALA A 176 -13.68 3.93 -3.96
CA ALA A 176 -12.65 2.92 -3.71
C ALA A 176 -12.84 2.21 -2.37
N ALA A 177 -12.67 0.88 -2.40
CA ALA A 177 -12.79 0.03 -1.21
C ALA A 177 -11.55 0.07 -0.31
N VAL A 178 -10.40 0.40 -0.89
CA VAL A 178 -9.12 0.51 -0.20
C VAL A 178 -8.52 1.88 -0.50
N HIS A 179 -7.78 2.40 0.47
CA HIS A 179 -6.97 3.59 0.29
C HIS A 179 -5.56 3.33 0.83
N PHE A 180 -4.55 3.79 0.08
CA PHE A 180 -3.16 3.80 0.52
C PHE A 180 -2.66 5.23 0.62
N ASP A 181 -2.15 5.60 1.78
CA ASP A 181 -1.52 6.90 1.99
C ASP A 181 -0.01 6.69 1.98
N LEU A 182 0.68 7.19 0.94
CA LEU A 182 2.09 6.88 0.69
C LEU A 182 2.99 7.78 1.55
N CYS A 183 3.97 7.19 2.23
CA CYS A 183 4.85 7.98 3.08
C CYS A 183 5.85 8.80 2.26
N GLN A 184 5.84 10.13 2.47
CA GLN A 184 6.78 11.06 1.85
C GLN A 184 8.20 10.92 2.39
N ASP A 185 8.35 10.54 3.67
CA ASP A 185 9.65 10.38 4.32
C ASP A 185 10.46 9.22 3.69
N SER A 186 9.76 8.23 3.11
CA SER A 186 10.38 7.13 2.34
C SER A 186 10.52 7.42 0.85
N ASN A 187 10.08 8.59 0.37
CA ASN A 187 9.97 8.99 -1.04
C ASN A 187 9.00 8.12 -1.88
N ALA A 188 8.07 7.40 -1.24
CA ALA A 188 7.08 6.58 -1.94
C ALA A 188 6.18 7.46 -2.84
N ASP A 189 5.82 8.64 -2.33
CA ASP A 189 5.05 9.66 -3.05
C ASP A 189 5.74 10.11 -4.35
N LYS A 190 7.03 10.48 -4.30
CA LYS A 190 7.79 10.96 -5.46
C LYS A 190 7.95 9.87 -6.53
N ALA A 191 8.04 8.62 -6.08
CA ALA A 191 8.11 7.46 -6.97
C ALA A 191 6.78 7.21 -7.67
N PHE A 192 5.64 7.51 -7.03
CA PHE A 192 4.31 7.18 -7.54
C PHE A 192 3.60 8.34 -8.24
N PHE A 193 3.51 9.50 -7.59
CA PHE A 193 2.76 10.63 -8.10
C PHE A 193 3.53 11.38 -9.21
N PRO A 194 2.87 11.70 -10.33
CA PRO A 194 3.39 12.68 -11.28
C PRO A 194 3.52 14.07 -10.64
N ALA A 195 4.40 14.92 -11.19
CA ALA A 195 4.60 16.26 -10.65
C ALA A 195 3.29 17.07 -10.67
N GLY A 196 2.99 17.78 -9.58
CA GLY A 196 1.76 18.57 -9.44
C GLY A 196 0.50 17.73 -9.18
N ARG A 197 0.65 16.47 -8.79
CA ARG A 197 -0.43 15.55 -8.41
C ARG A 197 -0.18 15.05 -6.99
N GLY A 198 -1.21 15.11 -6.14
CA GLY A 198 -1.14 14.64 -4.75
C GLY A 198 -2.18 13.57 -4.42
N ALA A 199 -3.05 13.25 -5.38
CA ALA A 199 -4.06 12.21 -5.24
C ALA A 199 -4.30 11.51 -6.57
N LEU A 200 -4.51 10.20 -6.52
CA LEU A 200 -4.81 9.38 -7.69
C LEU A 200 -5.83 8.30 -7.32
N SER A 201 -6.50 7.75 -8.34
CA SER A 201 -7.22 6.49 -8.28
C SER A 201 -6.51 5.45 -9.14
N GLY A 202 -6.76 4.17 -8.86
CA GLY A 202 -6.25 3.07 -9.68
C GLY A 202 -6.39 1.72 -8.99
N ASN A 203 -5.37 0.86 -9.13
CA ASN A 203 -5.44 -0.53 -8.71
C ASN A 203 -4.29 -0.89 -7.76
N TYR A 204 -4.53 -1.91 -6.94
CA TYR A 204 -3.51 -2.53 -6.13
C TYR A 204 -3.54 -4.05 -6.29
N LYS A 205 -2.37 -4.67 -6.09
CA LYS A 205 -2.22 -6.12 -6.02
C LYS A 205 -1.17 -6.46 -4.97
N GLU A 206 -1.52 -7.33 -4.03
CA GLU A 206 -0.60 -7.91 -3.07
C GLU A 206 0.42 -8.77 -3.81
N VAL A 207 1.69 -8.63 -3.42
CA VAL A 207 2.83 -9.26 -4.07
C VAL A 207 3.76 -9.84 -3.01
N SER A 208 4.66 -10.72 -3.43
CA SER A 208 5.76 -11.13 -2.55
C SER A 208 6.60 -9.91 -2.17
N CYS A 209 6.98 -9.79 -0.90
CA CYS A 209 7.90 -8.74 -0.47
C CYS A 209 9.32 -8.89 -1.06
N SER A 210 9.61 -9.97 -1.79
CA SER A 210 10.80 -10.04 -2.65
C SER A 210 10.79 -8.99 -3.78
N GLU A 211 9.63 -8.45 -4.13
CA GLU A 211 9.47 -7.36 -5.11
C GLU A 211 9.63 -5.97 -4.47
N TRP A 212 9.63 -5.90 -3.13
CA TRP A 212 9.82 -4.66 -2.38
C TRP A 212 11.30 -4.47 -2.04
N SER A 213 11.83 -3.27 -2.29
CA SER A 213 13.21 -2.92 -1.94
C SER A 213 13.24 -2.20 -0.60
N GLY A 214 13.91 -2.81 0.38
CA GLY A 214 14.12 -2.18 1.67
C GLY A 214 14.52 -3.17 2.77
N TYR A 215 14.52 -2.70 4.01
CA TYR A 215 14.72 -3.51 5.20
C TYR A 215 13.94 -2.96 6.39
N ASP A 216 13.62 -3.83 7.35
CA ASP A 216 12.92 -3.42 8.56
C ASP A 216 13.88 -2.84 9.61
N GLY A 217 13.41 -1.79 10.28
CA GLY A 217 14.05 -1.21 11.44
C GLY A 217 13.65 -1.91 12.75
N PRO A 218 14.08 -1.35 13.90
CA PRO A 218 13.79 -1.93 15.20
C PRO A 218 12.30 -1.84 15.54
N GLN A 219 11.88 -2.73 16.44
CA GLN A 219 10.59 -2.66 17.12
C GLN A 219 10.56 -1.45 18.06
N LEU A 220 9.44 -0.71 18.01
CA LEU A 220 9.21 0.50 18.81
C LEU A 220 8.46 0.19 20.13
N TRP A 221 7.65 -0.88 20.17
CA TRP A 221 6.88 -1.27 21.34
C TRP A 221 6.53 -2.77 21.32
N ASN A 222 6.21 -3.34 22.50
CA ASN A 222 5.87 -4.76 22.63
C ASN A 222 4.57 -5.10 21.93
N GLY A 223 4.62 -6.05 20.99
CA GLY A 223 3.50 -6.43 20.14
C GLY A 223 3.56 -5.84 18.72
N ALA A 224 4.59 -5.06 18.40
CA ALA A 224 4.82 -4.60 17.04
C ALA A 224 5.00 -5.80 16.10
N CYS A 225 4.50 -5.68 14.87
CA CYS A 225 4.50 -6.78 13.92
C CYS A 225 4.61 -6.28 12.49
N LEU A 226 5.47 -6.93 11.69
CA LEU A 226 5.49 -6.84 10.23
C LEU A 226 5.56 -8.24 9.60
N ALA A 227 5.04 -9.26 10.30
CA ALA A 227 5.11 -10.66 9.87
C ALA A 227 4.40 -10.93 8.53
N GLY A 228 3.53 -10.01 8.09
CA GLY A 228 2.91 -10.03 6.76
C GLY A 228 3.91 -10.09 5.62
N GLU A 229 5.17 -9.68 5.83
CA GLU A 229 6.21 -9.69 4.79
C GLU A 229 6.62 -11.10 4.33
N SER A 230 6.36 -12.10 5.17
CA SER A 230 6.69 -13.52 4.93
C SER A 230 5.45 -14.41 4.78
N ALA A 231 4.26 -13.79 4.88
CA ALA A 231 2.99 -14.48 4.75
C ALA A 231 2.73 -14.88 3.30
N GLN A 232 1.88 -15.89 3.10
CA GLN A 232 1.18 -15.99 1.83
C GLN A 232 0.20 -14.81 1.69
N LEU A 233 -0.13 -14.49 0.44
CA LEU A 233 -1.09 -13.43 0.14
C LEU A 233 -2.43 -13.69 0.84
N TRP A 234 -3.20 -12.64 1.09
CA TRP A 234 -4.56 -12.77 1.60
C TRP A 234 -5.36 -13.78 0.76
N PRO A 235 -6.16 -14.65 1.41
CA PRO A 235 -6.76 -14.48 2.74
C PRO A 235 -6.00 -15.10 3.92
N LEU A 236 -4.72 -15.50 3.77
CA LEU A 236 -3.98 -16.05 4.90
C LEU A 236 -3.60 -14.97 5.91
N THR A 237 -3.51 -15.35 7.19
CA THR A 237 -3.19 -14.46 8.32
C THR A 237 -1.70 -14.48 8.65
N ALA A 238 -1.17 -13.35 9.09
CA ALA A 238 0.15 -13.20 9.69
C ALA A 238 0.09 -12.52 11.06
N CYS A 239 0.08 -11.18 11.10
CA CYS A 239 0.01 -10.44 12.37
C CYS A 239 -1.33 -10.65 13.08
N GLY A 240 -2.39 -10.98 12.34
CA GLY A 240 -3.73 -11.11 12.88
C GLY A 240 -4.44 -9.76 12.95
N ASN A 241 -5.77 -9.82 12.90
CA ASN A 241 -6.61 -8.65 13.12
C ASN A 241 -6.84 -8.44 14.61
N THR A 242 -6.92 -7.18 15.03
CA THR A 242 -7.17 -6.78 16.42
C THR A 242 -8.50 -6.07 16.53
N GLY A 243 -9.30 -6.45 17.54
CA GLY A 243 -10.64 -5.92 17.73
C GLY A 243 -11.63 -6.37 16.64
N MET A 244 -12.81 -5.76 16.66
CA MET A 244 -13.83 -5.91 15.63
C MET A 244 -13.96 -4.58 14.89
N GLU A 245 -14.12 -4.62 13.58
CA GLU A 245 -14.50 -3.42 12.84
C GLU A 245 -15.93 -3.05 13.25
N LEU A 246 -16.04 -2.11 14.19
CA LEU A 246 -17.31 -1.48 14.49
C LEU A 246 -17.60 -0.53 13.35
N SER A 247 -18.64 -0.82 12.57
CA SER A 247 -19.26 0.25 11.78
C SER A 247 -19.44 1.45 12.71
N PRO A 248 -18.97 2.65 12.36
CA PRO A 248 -19.14 3.80 13.23
C PRO A 248 -20.64 3.92 13.47
N LEU A 249 -21.06 3.58 14.69
CA LEU A 249 -22.38 3.95 15.16
C LEU A 249 -22.43 5.46 14.92
N PRO A 250 -23.49 5.99 14.31
CA PRO A 250 -23.58 7.42 14.06
C PRO A 250 -23.28 8.11 15.39
N THR A 251 -22.10 8.71 15.51
CA THR A 251 -21.75 9.51 16.67
C THR A 251 -22.88 10.52 16.74
N PRO A 252 -23.68 10.56 17.82
CA PRO A 252 -24.73 11.53 17.91
C PRO A 252 -24.05 12.88 17.78
N ARG A 253 -24.20 13.53 16.61
CA ARG A 253 -23.72 14.88 16.36
C ARG A 253 -24.21 15.66 17.56
N GLY A 254 -23.28 16.17 18.35
CA GLY A 254 -23.57 16.79 19.63
C GLY A 254 -24.79 17.68 19.51
N ILE A 255 -25.90 17.22 20.07
CA ILE A 255 -27.00 18.11 20.41
C ILE A 255 -26.37 18.97 21.50
N TRP A 256 -25.86 20.13 21.08
CA TRP A 256 -25.62 21.23 21.98
C TRP A 256 -26.98 21.58 22.58
N LEU A 257 -27.31 20.97 23.71
CA LEU A 257 -28.37 21.44 24.59
C LEU A 257 -27.95 22.82 25.06
N THR A 258 -28.32 23.85 24.30
CA THR A 258 -28.31 25.23 24.79
C THR A 258 -29.30 25.27 25.96
N SER A 259 -28.79 25.13 27.17
CA SER A 259 -29.57 25.33 28.39
C SER A 259 -29.89 26.83 28.49
N THR A 260 -31.02 27.24 27.94
CA THR A 260 -31.63 28.53 28.28
C THR A 260 -32.14 28.44 29.72
N LEU A 261 -31.33 28.91 30.67
CA LEU A 261 -31.75 29.21 32.03
C LEU A 261 -32.82 30.31 31.96
N GLY A 262 -34.08 29.92 32.01
CA GLY A 262 -35.19 30.83 32.26
C GLY A 262 -35.17 31.26 33.73
N ASN A 263 -35.10 32.56 33.98
CA ASN A 263 -35.29 33.13 35.31
C ASN A 263 -36.74 32.89 35.78
N PRO A 264 -36.97 32.55 37.06
CA PRO A 264 -38.32 32.40 37.60
C PRO A 264 -39.01 33.77 37.79
N PRO A 265 -40.33 33.86 37.61
CA PRO A 265 -41.09 35.08 37.87
C PRO A 265 -41.27 35.33 39.37
N ALA A 266 -41.35 36.62 39.71
CA ALA A 266 -41.57 37.16 41.05
C ALA A 266 -43.00 36.95 41.57
#